data_AF-A0A2A9D2R3-F1
#
_entry.id   AF-A0A2A9D2R3-F1
#
_cell.length_a   1.000
_cell.length_b   1.000
_cell.length_c   1.000
_cell.angle_alpha   90.00
_cell.angle_beta   90.00
_cell.angle_gamma   90.00
#
_symmetry.space_group_name_H-M   'P 1'
#
loop_
_entity.id
_entity.type
_entity.pdbx_description
1 polymer ?
#
loop_
_entity_poly.entity_id
_entity_poly.type
_entity_poly.pdbx_seq_one_letter_code
_entity_poly.pdbx_strand_id
1 'polypeptide(L)'
;MSATPSPTPTSTPTPTASPEPSDTAPTEEPLSEDDMVALQAYGLATALLERPADVVEDLCATFVAVGPEEITVAINTDMAADERYPVAAVERAFTVVCELG
;
A
#
# COMPACT_ATOMS: atom_id res chain seq x y z
N MET A 1 74.30 27.28 -35.98
CA MET A 1 73.15 28.19 -36.03
C MET A 1 72.04 27.55 -35.19
N SER A 2 71.72 28.17 -34.06
CA SER A 2 70.63 27.82 -33.11
C SER A 2 69.26 27.99 -33.76
N ALA A 3 68.34 27.02 -33.70
CA ALA A 3 67.33 26.75 -32.65
C ALA A 3 66.38 27.95 -32.42
N THR A 4 65.06 27.82 -32.55
CA THR A 4 64.18 26.97 -31.70
C THR A 4 62.76 26.87 -32.33
N PRO A 5 62.11 25.68 -32.36
CA PRO A 5 60.69 25.58 -32.70
C PRO A 5 59.78 25.99 -31.53
N SER A 6 58.69 26.67 -31.88
CA SER A 6 57.66 27.26 -31.00
C SER A 6 56.90 26.21 -30.17
N PRO A 7 56.77 26.37 -28.84
CA PRO A 7 55.81 25.57 -28.06
C PRO A 7 54.41 26.20 -28.11
N THR A 8 53.48 25.46 -28.72
CA THR A 8 52.03 25.66 -28.73
C THR A 8 51.47 25.73 -27.29
N PRO A 9 50.53 26.64 -26.96
CA PRO A 9 49.88 26.63 -25.66
C PRO A 9 48.98 25.39 -25.50
N THR A 10 49.23 24.66 -24.42
CA THR A 10 48.49 23.50 -23.92
C THR A 10 47.01 23.82 -23.72
N SER A 11 46.13 23.00 -24.29
CA SER A 11 44.69 23.06 -24.01
C SER A 11 44.40 22.56 -22.60
N THR A 12 43.86 23.44 -21.74
CA THR A 12 43.38 23.10 -20.40
C THR A 12 42.16 22.17 -20.51
N PRO A 13 42.07 21.06 -19.75
CA PRO A 13 40.87 20.24 -19.74
C PRO A 13 39.73 20.99 -19.04
N THR A 14 38.59 21.08 -19.71
CA THR A 14 37.32 21.54 -19.14
C THR A 14 36.90 20.58 -18.01
N PRO A 15 36.54 21.06 -16.81
CA PRO A 15 35.96 20.18 -15.80
C PRO A 15 34.57 19.74 -16.26
N THR A 16 34.42 18.44 -16.52
CA THR A 16 33.12 17.80 -16.67
C THR A 16 32.38 17.94 -15.34
N ALA A 17 31.26 18.66 -15.34
CA ALA A 17 30.38 18.71 -14.19
C ALA A 17 29.92 17.27 -13.88
N SER A 18 30.21 16.80 -12.67
CA SER A 18 29.65 15.58 -12.11
C SER A 18 28.13 15.75 -12.08
N PRO A 19 27.33 14.78 -12.57
CA PRO A 19 25.90 14.82 -12.32
C PRO A 19 25.70 14.74 -10.82
N GLU A 20 25.04 15.77 -10.27
CA GLU A 20 24.41 15.75 -8.96
C GLU A 20 23.58 14.46 -8.87
N PRO A 21 23.66 13.67 -7.78
CA PRO A 21 22.68 12.61 -7.59
C PRO A 21 21.33 13.31 -7.57
N SER A 22 20.50 13.08 -8.59
CA SER A 22 19.11 13.48 -8.51
C SER A 22 18.55 12.80 -7.28
N ASP A 23 18.28 13.58 -6.24
CA ASP A 23 17.39 13.22 -5.14
C ASP A 23 16.01 12.97 -5.76
N THR A 24 15.88 11.83 -6.42
CA THR A 24 14.59 11.19 -6.59
C THR A 24 14.30 10.56 -5.25
N ALA A 25 13.96 11.42 -4.27
CA ALA A 25 13.16 10.94 -3.17
C ALA A 25 11.97 10.22 -3.81
N PRO A 26 11.64 8.98 -3.42
CA PRO A 26 10.34 8.45 -3.79
C PRO A 26 9.35 9.52 -3.36
N THR A 27 8.58 10.04 -4.31
CA THR A 27 7.39 10.79 -3.95
C THR A 27 6.56 9.77 -3.20
N GLU A 28 6.63 9.79 -1.88
CA GLU A 28 5.67 9.09 -1.03
C GLU A 28 4.35 9.78 -1.32
N GLU A 29 3.67 9.33 -2.37
CA GLU A 29 2.28 9.68 -2.57
C GLU A 29 1.56 9.30 -1.26
N PRO A 30 0.87 10.25 -0.61
CA PRO A 30 0.08 9.89 0.54
C PRO A 30 -0.90 8.80 0.09
N LEU A 31 -0.98 7.71 0.86
CA LEU A 31 -1.91 6.62 0.58
C LEU A 31 -3.28 7.20 0.27
N SER A 32 -3.86 6.80 -0.86
CA SER A 32 -5.19 7.26 -1.21
C SER A 32 -6.19 6.70 -0.20
N GLU A 33 -7.34 7.35 -0.08
CA GLU A 33 -8.42 6.84 0.78
C GLU A 33 -8.81 5.39 0.42
N ASP A 34 -8.76 5.04 -0.87
CA ASP A 34 -8.99 3.67 -1.33
C ASP A 34 -7.89 2.70 -0.86
N ASP A 35 -6.62 3.13 -0.82
CA ASP A 35 -5.52 2.31 -0.31
C ASP A 35 -5.69 2.04 1.18
N MET A 36 -6.11 3.06 1.96
CA MET A 36 -6.39 2.89 3.38
C MET A 36 -7.54 1.91 3.62
N VAL A 37 -8.61 1.99 2.83
CA VAL A 37 -9.74 1.04 2.87
C VAL A 37 -9.29 -0.37 2.48
N ALA A 38 -8.44 -0.50 1.45
CA ALA A 38 -7.91 -1.80 1.02
C ALA A 38 -7.00 -2.44 2.08
N LEU A 39 -6.15 -1.64 2.74
CA LEU A 39 -5.32 -2.07 3.87
C LEU A 39 -6.18 -2.55 5.05
N GLN A 40 -7.23 -1.82 5.40
CA GLN A 40 -8.18 -2.23 6.43
C GLN A 40 -8.94 -3.50 6.06
N ALA A 41 -9.38 -3.63 4.82
CA ALA A 41 -10.03 -4.83 4.30
C ALA A 41 -9.10 -6.04 4.37
N TYR A 42 -7.83 -5.86 3.99
CA TYR A 42 -6.83 -6.93 4.05
C TYR A 42 -6.53 -7.37 5.49
N GLY A 43 -6.42 -6.41 6.41
CA GLY A 43 -6.27 -6.70 7.85
C GLY A 43 -7.44 -7.51 8.40
N LEU A 44 -8.67 -7.08 8.10
CA LEU A 44 -9.88 -7.79 8.52
C LEU A 44 -9.99 -9.17 7.88
N ALA A 45 -9.73 -9.30 6.58
CA ALA A 45 -9.75 -10.57 5.87
C ALA A 45 -8.75 -11.56 6.46
N THR A 46 -7.54 -11.09 6.79
CA THR A 46 -6.51 -11.92 7.45
C THR A 46 -7.00 -12.39 8.82
N ALA A 47 -7.53 -11.48 9.64
CA ALA A 47 -8.05 -11.83 10.96
C ALA A 47 -9.22 -12.83 10.88
N LEU A 48 -10.08 -12.73 9.86
CA LEU A 48 -11.15 -13.68 9.59
C LEU A 48 -10.60 -15.05 9.17
N LEU A 49 -9.61 -15.09 8.28
CA LEU A 49 -8.98 -16.34 7.83
C LEU A 49 -8.19 -17.06 8.92
N GLU A 50 -7.75 -16.35 9.96
CA GLU A 50 -7.16 -16.96 11.17
C GLU A 50 -8.20 -17.61 12.09
N ARG A 51 -9.50 -17.38 11.87
CA ARG A 51 -10.58 -18.01 12.64
C ARG A 51 -10.87 -19.44 12.15
N PRO A 52 -11.54 -20.27 12.96
CA PRO A 52 -12.00 -21.59 12.52
C PRO A 52 -12.92 -21.47 11.31
N ALA A 53 -12.81 -22.41 10.36
CA ALA A 53 -13.59 -22.38 9.12
C ALA A 53 -15.11 -22.36 9.35
N ASP A 54 -15.60 -23.03 10.40
CA ASP A 54 -17.00 -23.01 10.81
C ASP A 54 -17.50 -21.60 11.19
N VAL A 55 -16.64 -20.79 11.81
CA VAL A 55 -16.95 -19.40 12.16
C VAL A 55 -16.94 -18.53 10.91
N VAL A 56 -16.01 -18.77 9.99
CA VAL A 56 -15.92 -18.03 8.72
C VAL A 56 -17.13 -18.30 7.84
N GLU A 57 -17.56 -19.56 7.72
CA GLU A 57 -18.76 -19.94 6.96
C GLU A 57 -20.03 -19.29 7.55
N ASP A 58 -20.18 -19.28 8.88
CA ASP A 58 -21.33 -18.64 9.55
C ASP A 58 -21.35 -17.11 9.34
N LEU A 59 -20.18 -16.48 9.43
CA LEU A 59 -20.02 -15.05 9.14
C LEU A 59 -20.31 -14.74 7.67
N CYS A 60 -19.87 -15.58 6.72
CA CYS A 60 -20.19 -15.45 5.30
C CYS A 60 -21.68 -15.64 5.01
N ALA A 61 -22.32 -16.63 5.64
CA ALA A 61 -23.75 -16.83 5.55
C ALA A 61 -24.53 -15.62 6.09
N THR A 62 -24.06 -15.05 7.20
CA THR A 62 -24.61 -13.81 7.77
C THR A 62 -24.43 -12.64 6.80
N PHE A 63 -23.24 -12.46 6.22
CA PHE A 63 -22.95 -11.41 5.24
C PHE A 63 -23.93 -11.46 4.06
N VAL A 64 -24.19 -12.65 3.53
CA VAL A 64 -25.14 -12.87 2.43
C VAL A 64 -26.59 -12.62 2.86
N ALA A 65 -26.94 -12.96 4.10
CA ALA A 65 -28.31 -12.87 4.61
C ALA A 65 -28.74 -11.43 4.97
N VAL A 66 -27.85 -10.66 5.64
CA VAL A 66 -28.18 -9.31 6.13
C VAL A 66 -27.46 -8.18 5.39
N GLY A 67 -26.42 -8.50 4.62
CA GLY A 67 -25.66 -7.53 3.83
C GLY A 67 -24.50 -6.86 4.59
N PRO A 68 -23.67 -6.07 3.88
CA PRO A 68 -22.44 -5.48 4.40
C PRO A 68 -22.68 -4.44 5.49
N GLU A 69 -23.79 -3.70 5.46
CA GLU A 69 -24.07 -2.66 6.45
C GLU A 69 -24.34 -3.25 7.84
N GLU A 70 -25.19 -4.29 7.91
CA GLU A 70 -25.63 -4.87 9.17
C GLU A 70 -24.51 -5.71 9.82
N ILE A 71 -23.75 -6.46 9.01
CA ILE A 71 -22.60 -7.21 9.52
C ILE A 71 -21.43 -6.30 9.93
N THR A 72 -21.25 -5.14 9.28
CA THR A 72 -20.28 -4.13 9.74
C THR A 72 -20.63 -3.64 11.14
N VAL A 73 -21.91 -3.45 11.45
CA VAL A 73 -22.36 -3.08 12.80
C VAL A 73 -22.03 -4.19 13.79
N ALA A 74 -22.31 -5.45 13.44
CA ALA A 74 -22.01 -6.60 14.31
C ALA A 74 -20.51 -6.69 14.62
N ILE A 75 -19.67 -6.58 13.60
CA ILE A 75 -18.21 -6.61 13.70
C ILE A 75 -17.68 -5.45 14.56
N ASN A 76 -18.13 -4.23 14.29
CA ASN A 76 -17.69 -3.04 15.04
C ASN A 76 -18.26 -2.98 16.47
N THR A 77 -19.31 -3.76 16.78
CA THR A 77 -19.87 -3.88 18.14
C THR A 77 -19.06 -4.87 18.98
N ASP A 78 -18.53 -5.92 18.35
CA ASP A 78 -17.67 -6.91 19.00
C ASP A 78 -16.24 -6.38 19.22
N MET A 79 -15.76 -5.51 18.32
CA MET A 79 -14.43 -4.91 18.42
C MET A 79 -14.33 -3.72 19.38
N ALA A 80 -13.11 -3.46 19.85
CA ALA A 80 -12.81 -2.27 20.63
C ALA A 80 -13.13 -1.00 19.81
N ALA A 81 -13.62 0.05 20.48
CA ALA A 81 -14.10 1.27 19.82
C ALA A 81 -13.08 1.99 18.92
N ASP A 82 -11.79 1.68 19.06
CA ASP A 82 -10.67 2.23 18.28
C ASP A 82 -10.44 1.49 16.94
N GLU A 83 -10.97 0.27 16.78
CA GLU A 83 -10.77 -0.58 15.60
C GLU A 83 -12.07 -0.68 14.79
N ARG A 84 -12.60 0.47 14.36
CA ARG A 84 -13.79 0.50 13.51
C ARG A 84 -13.42 0.38 12.04
N TYR A 85 -14.04 -0.57 11.37
CA TYR A 85 -13.89 -0.78 9.94
C TYR A 85 -15.02 -0.06 9.19
N PRO A 86 -14.72 0.68 8.11
CA PRO A 86 -15.74 1.24 7.24
C PRO A 86 -16.44 0.12 6.48
N VAL A 87 -17.71 0.33 6.11
CA VAL A 87 -18.52 -0.67 5.37
C VAL A 87 -17.79 -1.15 4.11
N ALA A 88 -17.13 -0.26 3.37
CA ALA A 88 -16.38 -0.61 2.17
C ALA A 88 -15.20 -1.57 2.45
N ALA A 89 -14.55 -1.46 3.61
CA ALA A 89 -13.47 -2.37 3.99
C ALA A 89 -14.05 -3.75 4.38
N VAL A 90 -15.15 -3.77 5.13
CA VAL A 90 -15.84 -5.01 5.50
C VAL A 90 -16.36 -5.74 4.27
N GLU A 91 -17.02 -5.03 3.36
CA GLU A 91 -17.52 -5.58 2.10
C GLU A 91 -16.41 -6.19 1.26
N ARG A 92 -15.28 -5.47 1.08
CA ARG A 92 -14.11 -6.01 0.37
C ARG A 92 -13.53 -7.24 1.08
N ALA A 93 -13.38 -7.19 2.40
CA ALA A 93 -12.83 -8.30 3.17
C ALA A 93 -13.69 -9.56 3.04
N PHE A 94 -15.00 -9.44 3.25
CA PHE A 94 -15.93 -10.55 3.16
C PHE A 94 -16.07 -11.09 1.74
N THR A 95 -16.05 -10.23 0.72
CA THR A 95 -16.04 -10.69 -0.68
C THR A 95 -14.84 -11.61 -0.93
N VAL A 96 -13.65 -11.22 -0.47
CA VAL A 96 -12.43 -12.03 -0.64
C VAL A 96 -12.50 -13.31 0.20
N VAL A 97 -12.91 -13.22 1.46
CA VAL A 97 -12.94 -14.37 2.39
C VAL A 97 -13.99 -15.41 1.95
N CYS A 98 -15.18 -14.97 1.58
CA CYS A 98 -16.27 -15.87 1.17
C CYS A 98 -16.09 -16.45 -0.24
N GLU A 99 -15.22 -15.86 -1.09
CA GLU A 99 -14.80 -16.49 -2.35
C GLU A 99 -13.64 -17.49 -2.19
N LEU A 100 -12.87 -17.38 -1.10
CA LEU A 100 -11.69 -18.22 -0.85
C LEU A 100 -11.94 -19.42 0.09
N GLY A 101 -12.90 -19.31 1.01
CA GLY A 101 -13.30 -20.35 1.97
C GLY A 101 -14.27 -21.36 1.39
#